data_AF-A0A966BBB4-F1
#
_entry.id   AF-A0A966BBB4-F1
#
_cell.length_a   1.000
_cell.length_b   1.000
_cell.length_c   1.000
_cell.angle_alpha   90.00
_cell.angle_beta   90.00
_cell.angle_gamma   90.00
#
_symmetry.space_group_name_H-M   'P 1'
#
loop_
_entity.id
_entity.type
_entity.pdbx_description
1 polymer ?
#
loop_
_entity_poly.entity_id
_entity_poly.type
_entity_poly.pdbx_seq_one_letter_code
_entity_poly.pdbx_strand_id
1 'polypeptide(L)'
;MNVITDSHVEGTDEHEDHGLSDVGYIKIALLLAVLTAIEVLTYFVDFGVLEVPSLLILMVVKFQIVISYFMHLKFDNKIFSYLFITGLVLAVVVFAAMATSLVFWTDPAGCDAGRFC
;
A
#
# COMPACT_ATOMS: atom_id res chain seq x y z
N MET A 1 24.22 -51.61 -6.35
CA MET A 1 23.03 -51.33 -7.17
C MET A 1 22.19 -50.25 -6.48
N ASN A 2 21.61 -49.35 -7.27
CA ASN A 2 21.17 -47.99 -6.94
C ASN A 2 19.77 -47.89 -6.27
N VAL A 3 19.57 -46.82 -5.49
CA VAL A 3 18.34 -46.03 -5.21
C VAL A 3 17.04 -46.78 -4.89
N ILE A 4 16.58 -46.68 -3.63
CA ILE A 4 15.24 -46.15 -3.30
C ILE A 4 15.39 -45.24 -2.08
N THR A 5 15.07 -43.97 -2.30
CA THR A 5 14.82 -42.93 -1.31
C THR A 5 13.63 -43.32 -0.44
N ASP A 6 13.84 -43.45 0.86
CA ASP A 6 12.79 -43.17 1.84
C ASP A 6 13.48 -42.52 3.04
N SER A 7 13.95 -41.30 2.82
CA SER A 7 14.13 -40.35 3.91
C SER A 7 12.75 -40.08 4.46
N HIS A 8 12.39 -40.83 5.49
CA HIS A 8 11.35 -40.57 6.46
C HIS A 8 11.11 -39.06 6.56
N VAL A 9 10.07 -38.58 5.88
CA VAL A 9 9.56 -37.22 6.04
C VAL A 9 8.82 -37.21 7.37
N GLU A 10 9.60 -37.17 8.45
CA GLU A 10 9.13 -36.76 9.77
C GLU A 10 9.07 -35.22 9.73
N GLY A 11 7.99 -34.74 9.13
CA GLY A 11 7.52 -33.36 9.21
C GLY A 11 6.12 -33.39 9.79
N THR A 12 6.03 -33.88 11.01
CA THR A 12 4.87 -33.76 11.90
C THR A 12 4.47 -32.29 12.00
N ASP A 13 3.34 -31.90 11.43
CA ASP A 13 2.60 -30.70 11.84
C ASP A 13 1.11 -30.89 11.52
N GLU A 14 0.57 -32.02 11.98
CA GLU A 14 -0.86 -32.18 12.21
C GLU A 14 -1.13 -31.79 13.67
N HIS A 15 -1.24 -30.49 13.90
CA HIS A 15 -1.78 -29.91 15.13
C HIS A 15 -3.06 -29.13 14.77
N GLU A 16 -4.19 -29.83 14.87
CA GLU A 16 -5.48 -29.24 15.21
C GLU A 16 -5.37 -28.63 16.63
N ASP A 17 -5.44 -27.30 16.76
CA ASP A 17 -6.10 -26.56 17.86
C ASP A 17 -5.76 -25.05 17.79
N HIS A 18 -6.81 -24.22 17.69
CA HIS A 18 -6.87 -22.82 18.15
C HIS A 18 -5.73 -21.82 17.81
N GLY A 19 -5.64 -21.40 16.55
CA GLY A 19 -4.76 -20.28 16.15
C GLY A 19 -5.06 -19.76 14.74
N LEU A 20 -6.28 -19.29 14.52
CA LEU A 20 -6.66 -18.66 13.25
C LEU A 20 -5.76 -17.43 12.96
N SER A 21 -4.95 -17.53 11.91
CA SER A 21 -4.52 -16.40 11.07
C SER A 21 -3.29 -15.56 11.46
N ASP A 22 -2.15 -16.14 11.83
CA ASP A 22 -0.85 -15.40 11.87
C ASP A 22 -0.04 -15.55 10.58
N VAL A 23 0.03 -16.77 10.03
CA VAL A 23 0.85 -17.10 8.86
C VAL A 23 0.43 -16.33 7.61
N GLY A 24 -0.86 -16.00 7.49
CA GLY A 24 -1.37 -15.15 6.41
C GLY A 24 -0.74 -13.76 6.45
N TYR A 25 -0.74 -13.09 7.60
CA TYR A 25 -0.20 -11.75 7.76
C TYR A 25 1.30 -11.68 7.47
N ILE A 26 2.06 -12.69 7.91
CA ILE A 26 3.50 -12.79 7.60
C ILE A 26 3.74 -12.83 6.08
N LYS A 27 2.91 -13.54 5.32
CA LYS A 27 3.04 -13.59 3.85
C LYS A 27 2.77 -12.24 3.19
N ILE A 28 1.74 -11.51 3.66
CA ILE A 28 1.48 -10.14 3.16
C ILE A 28 2.63 -9.19 3.55
N ALA A 29 3.18 -9.32 4.76
CA ALA A 29 4.32 -8.54 5.20
C ALA A 29 5.54 -8.72 4.30
N LEU A 30 5.84 -9.97 3.95
CA LEU A 30 6.90 -10.32 3.01
C LEU A 30 6.66 -9.74 1.62
N LEU A 31 5.43 -9.82 1.11
CA LEU A 31 5.05 -9.19 -0.17
C LEU A 31 5.29 -7.67 -0.14
N LEU A 32 4.91 -7.02 0.95
CA LEU A 32 5.09 -5.58 1.13
C LEU A 32 6.57 -5.17 1.20
N ALA A 33 7.38 -5.98 1.87
CA ALA A 33 8.82 -5.82 1.94
C ALA A 33 9.46 -5.95 0.57
N VAL A 34 9.05 -6.94 -0.23
CA VAL A 34 9.52 -7.11 -1.62
C VAL A 34 9.13 -5.93 -2.50
N LEU A 35 7.88 -5.46 -2.43
CA LEU A 35 7.45 -4.26 -3.16
C LEU A 35 8.26 -3.01 -2.77
N THR A 36 8.76 -2.96 -1.54
CA THR A 36 9.60 -1.84 -1.04
C THR A 36 11.06 -1.99 -1.44
N ALA A 37 11.59 -3.20 -1.46
CA ALA A 37 12.90 -3.47 -2.04
C ALA A 37 12.94 -3.12 -3.53
N ILE A 38 11.89 -3.46 -4.29
CA ILE A 38 11.78 -3.11 -5.72
C ILE A 38 11.75 -1.58 -5.90
N GLU A 39 10.95 -0.86 -5.10
CA GLU A 39 10.88 0.60 -5.16
C GLU A 39 12.26 1.25 -4.87
N VAL A 40 12.93 0.81 -3.80
CA VAL A 40 14.26 1.33 -3.47
C VAL A 40 15.26 0.99 -4.58
N LEU A 41 15.15 -0.19 -5.19
CA LEU A 41 16.01 -0.59 -6.29
C LEU A 41 15.78 0.27 -7.55
N THR A 42 14.55 0.70 -7.80
CA THR A 42 14.25 1.63 -8.90
C THR A 42 14.88 3.01 -8.70
N TYR A 43 15.25 3.41 -7.47
CA TYR A 43 16.04 4.63 -7.23
C TYR A 43 17.51 4.48 -7.67
N PHE A 44 18.03 3.25 -7.75
CA PHE A 44 19.40 2.98 -8.19
C PHE A 44 19.54 2.82 -9.72
N VAL A 45 18.41 2.72 -10.44
CA VAL A 45 18.39 2.54 -11.89
C VAL A 45 17.56 3.67 -12.50
N ASP A 46 18.18 4.58 -13.23
CA ASP A 46 17.50 5.74 -13.80
C ASP A 46 16.41 5.33 -14.82
N PHE A 47 15.15 5.38 -14.40
CA PHE A 47 13.97 5.19 -15.28
C PHE A 47 13.44 6.50 -15.87
N GLY A 48 14.17 7.61 -15.70
CA GLY A 48 13.83 8.92 -16.27
C GLY A 48 12.45 9.43 -15.83
N VAL A 49 11.69 10.01 -16.77
CA VAL A 49 10.39 10.66 -16.49
C VAL A 49 9.32 9.70 -15.92
N LEU A 50 9.50 8.39 -16.06
CA LEU A 50 8.58 7.36 -15.55
C LEU A 50 8.80 7.00 -14.09
N GLU A 51 9.90 7.43 -13.47
CA GLU A 51 10.19 7.20 -12.05
C GLU A 51 9.05 7.75 -11.17
N VAL A 52 8.79 9.06 -11.26
CA VAL A 52 7.78 9.77 -10.44
C VAL A 52 6.38 9.13 -10.47
N PRO A 53 5.76 8.87 -11.65
CA PRO A 53 4.43 8.25 -11.68
C PRO A 53 4.45 6.79 -11.17
N SER A 54 5.53 6.04 -11.40
CA SER A 54 5.64 4.65 -10.93
C SER A 54 5.72 4.57 -9.39
N LEU A 55 6.48 5.46 -8.75
CA LEU A 55 6.55 5.55 -7.29
C LEU A 55 5.20 5.94 -6.67
N LEU A 56 4.47 6.86 -7.30
CA LEU A 56 3.16 7.30 -6.84
C LEU A 56 2.15 6.14 -6.86
N ILE A 57 2.15 5.32 -7.91
CA ILE A 57 1.30 4.13 -8.01
C ILE A 57 1.68 3.11 -6.92
N LEU A 58 2.98 2.83 -6.73
CA LEU A 58 3.43 1.90 -5.70
C LEU A 58 3.08 2.36 -4.28
N MET A 59 3.11 3.67 -4.01
CA MET A 59 2.65 4.25 -2.74
C MET A 59 1.17 3.95 -2.46
N VAL A 60 0.29 4.19 -3.44
CA VAL A 60 -1.15 3.91 -3.30
C VAL A 60 -1.40 2.41 -3.09
N VAL A 61 -0.73 1.56 -3.87
CA VAL A 61 -0.89 0.09 -3.75
C VAL A 61 -0.45 -0.39 -2.37
N LYS A 62 0.72 0.02 -1.90
CA LYS A 62 1.22 -0.37 -0.58
C LYS A 62 0.31 0.12 0.52
N PHE A 63 -0.10 1.38 0.46
CA PHE A 63 -1.03 1.96 1.41
C PHE A 63 -2.30 1.11 1.51
N GLN A 64 -2.87 0.72 0.37
CA GLN A 64 -4.11 -0.05 0.37
C GLN A 64 -3.95 -1.47 0.94
N ILE A 65 -2.82 -2.13 0.69
CA ILE A 65 -2.51 -3.43 1.29
C ILE A 65 -2.32 -3.28 2.81
N VAL A 66 -1.64 -2.23 3.28
CA VAL A 66 -1.42 -1.97 4.72
C VAL A 66 -2.74 -1.76 5.46
N ILE A 67 -3.65 -0.94 4.93
CA ILE A 67 -4.94 -0.68 5.57
C ILE A 67 -5.78 -1.96 5.63
N SER A 68 -5.82 -2.70 4.52
CA SER A 68 -6.70 -3.87 4.41
C SER A 68 -6.24 -5.05 5.26
N TYR A 69 -4.92 -5.24 5.37
CA TYR A 69 -4.33 -6.37 6.07
C TYR A 69 -3.76 -5.96 7.43
N PHE A 70 -2.75 -5.09 7.49
CA PHE A 70 -2.05 -4.78 8.75
C PHE A 70 -2.86 -4.00 9.79
N MET A 71 -3.85 -3.20 9.38
CA MET A 71 -4.75 -2.54 10.33
C MET A 71 -5.89 -3.44 10.83
N HIS A 72 -5.86 -4.76 10.55
CA HIS A 72 -6.82 -5.75 11.07
C HIS A 72 -8.28 -5.56 10.60
N LEU A 73 -8.50 -4.65 9.64
CA LEU A 73 -9.81 -4.20 9.18
C LEU A 73 -10.65 -5.23 8.42
N LYS A 74 -10.01 -6.28 7.89
CA LYS A 74 -10.71 -7.38 7.20
C LYS A 74 -11.28 -8.43 8.16
N PHE A 75 -10.73 -8.50 9.38
CA PHE A 75 -11.17 -9.42 10.42
C PHE A 75 -12.02 -8.71 11.51
N ASP A 76 -11.98 -7.38 11.54
CA ASP A 76 -12.85 -6.55 12.37
C ASP A 76 -14.16 -6.15 11.66
N ASN A 77 -15.10 -5.60 12.42
CA ASN A 77 -16.42 -5.20 11.94
C ASN A 77 -16.30 -4.09 10.88
N LYS A 78 -17.13 -4.14 9.82
CA LYS A 78 -17.11 -3.22 8.67
C LYS A 78 -17.17 -1.72 9.06
N ILE A 79 -17.56 -1.42 10.30
CA ILE A 79 -17.58 -0.08 10.88
C ILE A 79 -16.21 0.59 10.85
N PHE A 80 -15.12 -0.11 11.18
CA PHE A 80 -13.79 0.48 11.21
C PHE A 80 -13.28 0.77 9.79
N SER A 81 -13.63 -0.07 8.81
CA SER A 81 -13.31 0.19 7.40
C SER A 81 -14.06 1.42 6.90
N TYR A 82 -15.33 1.57 7.30
CA TYR A 82 -16.14 2.72 6.93
C TYR A 82 -15.62 4.03 7.55
N LEU A 83 -15.24 4.01 8.82
CA LEU A 83 -14.63 5.17 9.49
C LEU A 83 -13.31 5.59 8.83
N PHE A 84 -12.46 4.63 8.44
CA PHE A 84 -11.22 4.93 7.74
C PHE A 84 -11.48 5.54 6.35
N ILE A 85 -12.39 4.94 5.57
CA ILE A 85 -12.72 5.44 4.22
C ILE A 85 -13.37 6.81 4.29
N THR A 86 -14.32 7.02 5.21
CA THR A 86 -14.94 8.35 5.40
C THR A 86 -13.91 9.39 5.85
N GLY A 87 -12.97 9.04 6.74
CA GLY A 87 -11.85 9.90 7.11
C GLY A 87 -10.93 10.21 5.93
N LEU A 88 -10.64 9.24 5.06
CA LEU A 88 -9.83 9.44 3.86
C LEU A 88 -10.55 10.35 2.84
N VAL A 89 -11.84 10.14 2.62
CA VAL A 89 -12.67 11.02 1.76
C VAL A 89 -12.70 12.44 2.33
N LEU A 90 -12.91 12.58 3.64
CA LEU A 90 -12.91 13.87 4.31
C LEU A 90 -11.55 14.57 4.16
N ALA A 91 -10.44 13.84 4.33
CA ALA A 91 -9.09 14.39 4.17
C ALA A 91 -8.85 14.90 2.74
N VAL A 92 -9.25 14.14 1.72
CA VAL A 92 -9.16 14.56 0.31
C VAL A 92 -10.02 15.80 0.05
N VAL A 93 -11.25 15.84 0.59
CA VAL A 93 -12.14 16.99 0.44
C VAL A 93 -11.57 18.24 1.09
N VAL A 94 -11.06 18.14 2.32
CA VAL A 94 -10.45 19.27 3.04
C VAL A 94 -9.18 19.73 2.32
N PHE A 95 -8.35 18.80 1.84
CA PHE A 95 -7.16 19.14 1.08
C PHE A 95 -7.50 19.84 -0.24
N ALA A 96 -8.51 19.35 -0.97
CA ALA A 96 -9.00 19.99 -2.19
C ALA A 96 -9.58 21.38 -1.89
N ALA A 97 -10.38 21.53 -0.82
CA ALA A 97 -10.94 22.81 -0.41
C ALA A 97 -9.83 23.82 -0.07
N MET A 98 -8.83 23.41 0.71
CA MET A 98 -7.63 24.20 1.00
C MET A 98 -6.87 24.55 -0.28
N ALA A 99 -6.63 23.60 -1.18
CA ALA A 99 -5.96 23.86 -2.45
C ALA A 99 -6.72 24.89 -3.29
N THR A 100 -8.05 24.79 -3.37
CA THR A 100 -8.87 25.78 -4.08
C THR A 100 -8.88 27.15 -3.41
N SER A 101 -8.86 27.22 -2.07
CA SER A 101 -8.78 28.50 -1.38
C SER A 101 -7.40 29.14 -1.52
N LEU A 102 -6.34 28.33 -1.54
CA LEU A 102 -4.98 28.79 -1.80
C LEU A 102 -4.83 29.30 -3.23
N VAL A 103 -5.35 28.59 -4.23
CA VAL A 103 -5.42 29.06 -5.62
C VAL A 103 -6.20 30.38 -5.70
N PHE A 104 -7.36 30.46 -5.05
CA PHE A 104 -8.15 31.69 -5.01
C PHE A 104 -7.42 32.87 -4.34
N TRP A 105 -6.59 32.60 -3.32
CA TRP A 105 -5.80 33.64 -2.65
C TRP A 105 -4.54 34.02 -3.43
N THR A 106 -3.96 33.10 -4.20
CA THR A 106 -2.82 33.38 -5.09
C THR A 106 -3.24 34.12 -6.38
N ASP A 107 -4.51 34.05 -6.77
CA ASP A 107 -5.10 34.73 -7.95
C ASP A 107 -6.15 35.82 -7.58
N PRO A 108 -5.79 36.94 -6.91
CA PRO A 108 -6.71 38.05 -6.68
C PRO A 108 -6.96 38.92 -7.94
N ALA A 109 -6.22 38.69 -9.03
CA ALA A 109 -6.43 39.34 -10.33
C ALA A 109 -6.32 38.26 -11.42
N GLY A 110 -7.34 38.13 -12.27
CA GLY A 110 -7.44 37.05 -13.26
C GLY A 110 -6.34 37.02 -14.31
N CYS A 111 -5.18 36.46 -13.96
CA CYS A 111 -4.07 36.22 -14.87
C CYS A 111 -3.82 34.71 -15.00
N ASP A 112 -4.44 34.18 -16.04
CA ASP A 112 -4.26 32.87 -16.67
C ASP A 112 -2.82 32.28 -16.52
N ALA A 113 -2.72 31.21 -15.71
CA ALA A 113 -1.53 30.37 -15.56
C ALA A 113 -1.15 29.57 -16.83
N GLY A 114 -1.70 29.91 -18.00
CA GLY A 114 -1.50 29.24 -19.28
C GLY A 114 -0.80 30.05 -20.38
N ARG A 115 -0.55 31.35 -20.24
CA ARG A 115 0.16 32.13 -21.29
C ARG A 115 1.05 33.26 -20.76
N PHE A 116 2.37 33.04 -20.89
CA PHE A 116 3.44 34.05 -20.87
C PHE A 116 3.37 35.09 -19.74
N CYS A 117 4.07 34.80 -18.64
CA CYS A 117 4.88 35.79 -17.95
C CYS A 117 6.16 35.13 -17.42
#